data_AF-T0PIH4-F1
#
_entry.id   AF-T0PIH4-F1
#
_cell.length_a   1.000
_cell.length_b   1.000
_cell.length_c   1.000
_cell.angle_alpha   90.00
_cell.angle_beta   90.00
_cell.angle_gamma   90.00
#
_symmetry.space_group_name_H-M   'P 1'
#
loop_
_entity.id
_entity.type
_entity.pdbx_description
1 polymer ?
#
loop_
_entity_poly.entity_id
_entity_poly.type
_entity_poly.pdbx_seq_one_letter_code
_entity_poly.pdbx_strand_id
1 'polypeptide(L)'
;MMPPTLSKTAPAASPTPTTQPPLLYQVLLFASPQFYSFPWKPLLNRLVGDTYPVAVAHFAPHHATRANLALHFVCLLVQLSGNFCFLTLLDETLFGSSARPFSLATALLWSVYLVLGATTAPLWCNVAAVASILAAYAAAPLLLQQPTALMLVPLVLYVIVAISSGACVPGYTRLGAAVQVAIFLGLLYAGWTYLESLPPAPIDVGVPYTIGFCIVLVLLAALPYPTLPTVLFGGLVGRSLGIWTRQPLLTLYCYGYFGSLLQVLAHGLAKEQATLFALEDEGSLKMVRYEYTHVTYFPTLVYEGIYVAAYRPHDTKKKEA
;
A
#
# COMPACT_ATOMS: atom_id res chain seq x y z
N MET A 1 30.27 57.18 18.56
CA MET A 1 30.45 56.66 17.18
C MET A 1 29.95 55.22 17.15
N MET A 2 28.76 54.99 16.58
CA MET A 2 28.25 53.65 16.28
C MET A 2 28.46 53.37 14.78
N PRO A 3 28.70 52.11 14.37
CA PRO A 3 28.80 51.76 12.95
C PRO A 3 27.40 51.68 12.31
N PRO A 4 27.29 51.94 10.99
CA PRO A 4 26.02 51.88 10.28
C PRO A 4 25.61 50.43 9.99
N THR A 5 24.34 50.11 10.25
CA THR A 5 23.68 48.86 9.89
C THR A 5 23.38 48.83 8.39
N LEU A 6 24.07 47.95 7.65
CA LEU A 6 23.76 47.62 6.27
C LEU A 6 22.48 46.76 6.21
N SER A 7 21.39 47.38 5.77
CA SER A 7 20.17 46.71 5.34
C SER A 7 20.46 45.85 4.10
N LYS A 8 20.44 44.52 4.26
CA LYS A 8 20.36 43.57 3.13
C LYS A 8 18.88 43.36 2.80
N THR A 9 18.36 44.10 1.83
CA THR A 9 17.14 43.72 1.12
C THR A 9 17.43 42.48 0.28
N ALA A 10 16.96 41.33 0.73
CA ALA A 10 16.95 40.12 -0.08
C ALA A 10 15.98 40.30 -1.26
N PRO A 11 16.34 39.84 -2.48
CA PRO A 11 15.42 39.90 -3.61
C PRO A 11 14.21 39.00 -3.34
N ALA A 12 13.02 39.51 -3.64
CA ALA A 12 11.78 38.75 -3.56
C ALA A 12 11.91 37.47 -4.40
N ALA A 13 11.70 36.33 -3.75
CA ALA A 13 11.67 35.05 -4.42
C ALA A 13 10.63 35.10 -5.54
N SER A 14 11.05 34.78 -6.77
CA SER A 14 10.15 34.56 -7.89
C SER A 14 9.09 33.53 -7.49
N PRO A 15 7.80 33.74 -7.82
CA PRO A 15 6.75 32.77 -7.50
C PRO A 15 7.10 31.45 -8.17
N THR A 16 7.40 30.43 -7.36
CA THR A 16 7.57 29.06 -7.81
C THR A 16 6.27 28.66 -8.52
N PRO A 17 6.32 28.07 -9.73
CA PRO A 17 5.12 27.64 -10.42
C PRO A 17 4.34 26.72 -9.49
N THR A 18 3.13 27.15 -9.11
CA THR A 18 2.13 26.37 -8.39
C THR A 18 1.58 25.31 -9.33
N THR A 19 2.41 24.36 -9.74
CA THR A 19 1.94 23.19 -10.48
C THR A 19 1.41 22.20 -9.45
N GLN A 20 0.22 22.44 -8.91
CA GLN A 20 -0.53 21.34 -8.30
C GLN A 20 -0.64 20.21 -9.34
N PRO A 21 -0.52 18.94 -8.95
CA PRO A 21 -0.85 17.87 -9.88
C PRO A 21 -2.32 18.09 -10.24
N PRO A 22 -2.72 17.93 -11.51
CA PRO A 22 -4.13 17.88 -11.84
C PRO A 22 -4.85 16.99 -10.83
N LEU A 23 -5.89 17.53 -10.16
CA LEU A 23 -6.73 16.82 -9.18
C LEU A 23 -7.08 15.40 -9.64
N LEU A 24 -7.23 15.23 -10.95
CA LEU A 24 -7.35 13.95 -11.63
C LEU A 24 -6.33 12.89 -11.19
N TYR A 25 -5.03 13.19 -11.13
CA TYR A 25 -4.00 12.22 -10.74
C TYR A 25 -4.11 11.82 -9.27
N GLN A 26 -4.45 12.78 -8.40
CA GLN A 26 -4.71 12.47 -6.99
C GLN A 26 -5.93 11.56 -6.86
N VAL A 27 -7.03 11.89 -7.54
CA VAL A 27 -8.24 11.05 -7.53
C VAL A 27 -7.94 9.66 -8.09
N LEU A 28 -7.23 9.53 -9.22
CA LEU A 28 -6.87 8.23 -9.78
C LEU A 28 -5.98 7.40 -8.84
N LEU A 29 -5.11 8.05 -8.08
CA LEU A 29 -4.20 7.39 -7.13
C LEU A 29 -4.91 6.93 -5.86
N PHE A 30 -5.78 7.76 -5.27
CA PHE A 30 -6.38 7.50 -3.96
C PHE A 30 -7.82 6.95 -4.03
N ALA A 31 -8.56 7.21 -5.11
CA ALA A 31 -9.86 6.58 -5.34
C ALA A 31 -9.74 5.15 -5.88
N SER A 32 -8.53 4.74 -6.28
CA SER A 32 -8.15 3.34 -6.44
C SER A 32 -7.27 2.88 -5.27
N PRO A 33 -7.29 1.60 -4.88
CA PRO A 33 -6.41 1.13 -3.82
C PRO A 33 -4.94 1.42 -4.16
N GLN A 34 -4.18 2.04 -3.25
CA GLN A 34 -2.87 2.66 -3.53
C GLN A 34 -1.84 1.67 -4.10
N PHE A 35 -1.73 0.49 -3.50
CA PHE A 35 -0.78 -0.54 -3.91
C PHE A 35 -1.36 -1.60 -4.87
N TYR A 36 -2.60 -1.41 -5.36
CA TYR A 36 -3.15 -2.31 -6.38
C TYR A 36 -2.44 -2.12 -7.71
N SER A 37 -1.87 -3.21 -8.23
CA SER A 37 -1.20 -3.26 -9.52
C SER A 37 -2.21 -3.17 -10.66
N PHE A 38 -2.78 -1.99 -10.86
CA PHE A 38 -3.50 -1.70 -12.09
C PHE A 38 -2.51 -1.50 -13.24
N PRO A 39 -2.86 -1.89 -14.47
CA PRO A 39 -1.93 -1.85 -15.60
C PRO A 39 -1.52 -0.41 -15.95
N TRP A 40 -2.34 0.59 -15.61
CA TRP A 40 -2.05 2.00 -15.87
C TRP A 40 -1.07 2.64 -14.89
N LYS A 41 -0.86 2.10 -13.68
CA LYS A 41 -0.03 2.76 -12.66
C LYS A 41 1.45 2.91 -13.06
N PRO A 42 2.12 1.90 -13.63
CA PRO A 42 3.46 2.07 -14.15
C PRO A 42 3.54 3.17 -15.23
N LEU A 43 2.52 3.27 -16.07
CA LEU A 43 2.43 4.30 -17.11
C LEU A 43 2.26 5.69 -16.48
N LEU A 44 1.36 5.83 -15.49
CA LEU A 44 1.17 7.08 -14.77
C LEU A 44 2.43 7.45 -13.97
N ASN A 45 3.11 6.51 -13.33
CA ASN A 45 4.37 6.79 -12.66
C ASN A 45 5.45 7.27 -13.64
N ARG A 46 5.47 6.76 -14.88
CA ARG A 46 6.36 7.28 -15.93
C ARG A 46 6.04 8.72 -16.34
N LEU A 47 4.75 9.08 -16.34
CA LEU A 47 4.25 10.38 -16.80
C LEU A 47 4.34 11.48 -15.73
N VAL A 48 3.93 11.16 -14.50
CA VAL A 48 3.82 12.13 -13.41
C VAL A 48 4.70 11.81 -12.23
N GLY A 49 5.08 10.54 -12.04
CA GLY A 49 5.88 10.14 -10.88
C GLY A 49 7.34 10.58 -10.94
N ASP A 50 8.09 10.10 -9.95
CA ASP A 50 9.51 10.24 -9.76
C ASP A 50 10.30 8.96 -10.09
N THR A 51 11.62 9.07 -9.94
CA THR A 51 12.57 7.99 -10.23
C THR A 51 12.73 7.03 -9.05
N TYR A 52 13.24 5.83 -9.32
CA TYR A 52 13.50 4.85 -8.26
C TYR A 52 14.43 5.35 -7.14
N PRO A 53 15.54 6.08 -7.41
CA PRO A 53 16.36 6.64 -6.33
C PRO A 53 15.61 7.58 -5.38
N VAL A 54 14.66 8.36 -5.90
CA VAL A 54 13.78 9.20 -5.07
C VAL A 54 12.89 8.33 -4.19
N ALA A 55 12.31 7.27 -4.77
CA ALA A 55 11.53 6.28 -4.03
C ALA A 55 12.32 5.70 -2.85
N VAL A 56 13.57 5.28 -3.08
CA VAL A 56 14.46 4.72 -2.04
C VAL A 56 14.75 5.75 -0.96
N ALA A 57 15.04 7.00 -1.35
CA ALA A 57 15.35 8.08 -0.41
C ALA A 57 14.20 8.38 0.56
N HIS A 58 12.95 8.23 0.12
CA HIS A 58 11.77 8.37 0.98
C HIS A 58 11.42 7.08 1.73
N PHE A 59 11.63 5.91 1.12
CA PHE A 59 11.31 4.62 1.73
C PHE A 59 12.26 4.27 2.88
N ALA A 60 13.57 4.38 2.67
CA ALA A 60 14.57 3.87 3.60
C ALA A 60 14.55 4.48 5.02
N PRO A 61 14.34 5.81 5.20
CA PRO A 61 14.26 6.40 6.54
C PRO A 61 13.07 5.89 7.37
N HIS A 62 11.99 5.50 6.69
CA HIS A 62 10.72 5.08 7.30
C HIS A 62 10.55 3.56 7.34
N HIS A 63 11.56 2.80 6.89
CA HIS A 63 11.62 1.33 6.92
C HIS A 63 12.98 0.87 7.44
N ALA A 64 13.39 1.44 8.58
CA ALA A 64 14.74 1.28 9.11
C ALA A 64 14.90 -0.06 9.83
N THR A 65 13.86 -0.57 10.48
CA THR A 65 13.94 -1.79 11.29
C THR A 65 13.56 -3.06 10.51
N ARG A 66 14.22 -4.17 10.85
CA ARG A 66 13.91 -5.51 10.32
C ARG A 66 12.45 -5.91 10.58
N ALA A 67 11.90 -5.51 11.74
CA ALA A 67 10.51 -5.77 12.09
C ALA A 67 9.54 -5.05 11.14
N ASN A 68 9.79 -3.77 10.84
CA ASN A 68 8.94 -3.02 9.92
C ASN A 68 8.98 -3.62 8.50
N LEU A 69 10.18 -3.97 8.02
CA LEU A 69 10.38 -4.61 6.72
C LEU A 69 9.70 -5.99 6.63
N ALA A 70 9.77 -6.80 7.70
CA ALA A 70 9.10 -8.10 7.75
C ALA A 70 7.57 -7.96 7.68
N LEU A 71 6.98 -6.98 8.37
CA LEU A 71 5.55 -6.69 8.28
C LEU A 71 5.16 -6.19 6.89
N HIS A 72 5.97 -5.30 6.29
CA HIS A 72 5.76 -4.80 4.92
C HIS A 72 5.88 -5.90 3.87
N PHE A 73 6.72 -6.91 4.10
CA PHE A 73 6.74 -8.11 3.25
C PHE A 73 5.40 -8.86 3.29
N VAL A 74 4.78 -8.98 4.47
CA VAL A 74 3.43 -9.56 4.56
C VAL A 74 2.39 -8.66 3.89
N CYS A 75 2.51 -7.34 4.02
CA CYS A 75 1.66 -6.38 3.29
C CYS A 75 1.80 -6.56 1.77
N LEU A 76 3.01 -6.79 1.26
CA LEU A 76 3.25 -7.08 -0.15
C LEU A 76 2.50 -8.35 -0.60
N LEU A 77 2.51 -9.42 0.21
CA LEU A 77 1.75 -10.64 -0.08
C LEU A 77 0.24 -10.38 -0.16
N VAL A 78 -0.30 -9.62 0.81
CA VAL A 78 -1.71 -9.19 0.81
C VAL A 78 -2.02 -8.40 -0.47
N GLN A 79 -1.22 -7.39 -0.77
CA GLN A 79 -1.48 -6.50 -1.90
C GLN A 79 -1.39 -7.24 -3.24
N LEU A 80 -0.38 -8.09 -3.45
CA LEU A 80 -0.25 -8.86 -4.69
C LEU A 80 -1.37 -9.90 -4.85
N SER A 81 -1.64 -10.70 -3.81
CA SER A 81 -2.65 -11.76 -3.88
C SER A 81 -4.05 -11.19 -4.07
N GLY A 82 -4.44 -10.17 -3.29
CA GLY A 82 -5.72 -9.49 -3.46
C GLY A 82 -5.87 -8.88 -4.84
N ASN A 83 -4.84 -8.19 -5.33
CA ASN A 83 -4.89 -7.52 -6.62
C ASN A 83 -5.07 -8.51 -7.78
N PHE A 84 -4.30 -9.60 -7.83
CA PHE A 84 -4.46 -10.56 -8.91
C PHE A 84 -5.75 -11.38 -8.81
N CYS A 85 -6.27 -11.63 -7.61
CA CYS A 85 -7.62 -12.18 -7.42
C CYS A 85 -8.69 -11.21 -7.97
N PHE A 86 -8.61 -9.92 -7.64
CA PHE A 86 -9.51 -8.91 -8.16
C PHE A 86 -9.48 -8.84 -9.69
N LEU A 87 -8.28 -8.74 -10.28
CA LEU A 87 -8.13 -8.65 -11.73
C LEU A 87 -8.59 -9.92 -12.45
N THR A 88 -8.34 -11.10 -11.87
CA THR A 88 -8.81 -12.38 -12.44
C THR A 88 -10.34 -12.41 -12.45
N LEU A 89 -10.99 -12.04 -11.34
CA LEU A 89 -12.45 -11.99 -11.28
C LEU A 89 -13.02 -10.92 -12.22
N LEU A 90 -12.33 -9.78 -12.37
CA LEU A 90 -12.72 -8.72 -13.30
C LEU A 90 -12.64 -9.21 -14.76
N ASP A 91 -11.57 -9.91 -15.11
CA ASP A 91 -11.38 -10.52 -16.43
C ASP A 91 -12.49 -11.56 -16.73
N GLU A 92 -12.79 -12.42 -15.75
CA GLU A 92 -13.87 -13.40 -15.86
C GLU A 92 -15.24 -12.72 -16.04
N THR A 93 -15.49 -11.64 -15.29
CA THR A 93 -16.76 -10.89 -15.35
C THR A 93 -16.95 -10.17 -16.68
N LEU A 94 -15.89 -9.55 -17.22
CA LEU A 94 -15.98 -8.72 -18.43
C LEU A 94 -15.85 -9.51 -19.73
N PHE A 95 -15.04 -10.58 -19.74
CA PHE A 95 -14.72 -11.32 -20.97
C PHE A 95 -15.22 -12.77 -20.96
N GLY A 96 -15.71 -13.29 -19.83
CA GLY A 96 -16.16 -14.68 -19.70
C GLY A 96 -15.07 -15.71 -20.03
N SER A 97 -13.80 -15.32 -19.93
CA SER A 97 -12.66 -16.05 -20.50
C SER A 97 -11.55 -16.27 -19.49
N SER A 98 -10.91 -17.44 -19.57
CA SER A 98 -9.70 -17.79 -18.82
C SER A 98 -8.43 -17.06 -19.31
N ALA A 99 -8.53 -16.24 -20.37
CA ALA A 99 -7.41 -15.51 -20.96
C ALA A 99 -6.83 -14.41 -20.05
N ARG A 100 -7.59 -13.91 -19.08
CA ARG A 100 -7.17 -12.95 -18.04
C ARG A 100 -6.35 -11.75 -18.55
N PRO A 101 -6.85 -10.98 -19.54
CA PRO A 101 -6.07 -9.94 -20.22
C PRO A 101 -5.63 -8.79 -19.29
N PHE A 102 -6.46 -8.31 -18.38
CA PHE A 102 -6.06 -7.25 -17.44
C PHE A 102 -5.02 -7.76 -16.45
N SER A 103 -5.22 -8.96 -15.92
CA SER A 103 -4.26 -9.60 -15.02
C SER A 103 -2.90 -9.78 -15.71
N LEU A 104 -2.88 -10.30 -16.94
CA LEU A 104 -1.66 -10.50 -17.72
C LEU A 104 -0.98 -9.16 -18.05
N ALA A 105 -1.75 -8.16 -18.52
CA ALA A 105 -1.24 -6.83 -18.82
C ALA A 105 -0.60 -6.18 -17.58
N THR A 106 -1.25 -6.29 -16.42
CA THR A 106 -0.69 -5.86 -15.15
C THR A 106 0.64 -6.54 -14.86
N ALA A 107 0.68 -7.88 -14.92
CA ALA A 107 1.88 -8.64 -14.57
C ALA A 107 3.07 -8.25 -15.46
N LEU A 108 2.84 -8.13 -16.77
CA LEU A 108 3.86 -7.76 -17.74
C LEU A 108 4.31 -6.31 -17.57
N LEU A 109 3.39 -5.35 -17.53
CA LEU A 109 3.72 -3.93 -17.43
C LEU A 109 4.47 -3.60 -16.15
N TRP A 110 4.05 -4.15 -15.01
CA TRP A 110 4.77 -3.98 -13.76
C TRP A 110 6.14 -4.64 -13.80
N SER A 111 6.24 -5.87 -14.29
CA SER A 111 7.53 -6.57 -14.34
C SER A 111 8.55 -5.83 -15.22
N VAL A 112 8.14 -5.42 -16.43
CA VAL A 112 8.97 -4.63 -17.34
C VAL A 112 9.35 -3.31 -16.70
N TYR A 113 8.39 -2.61 -16.08
CA TYR A 113 8.64 -1.32 -15.47
C TYR A 113 9.62 -1.40 -14.29
N LEU A 114 9.51 -2.41 -13.43
CA LEU A 114 10.45 -2.61 -12.33
C LEU A 114 11.86 -2.90 -12.84
N VAL A 115 12.01 -3.81 -13.81
CA VAL A 115 13.32 -4.19 -14.37
C VAL A 115 14.00 -2.99 -15.06
N LEU A 116 13.23 -2.18 -15.80
CA LEU A 116 13.78 -1.03 -16.54
C LEU A 116 13.89 0.25 -15.70
N GLY A 117 13.04 0.42 -14.68
CA GLY A 117 12.91 1.65 -13.91
C GLY A 117 13.68 1.65 -12.59
N ALA A 118 13.82 0.49 -11.94
CA ALA A 118 14.57 0.35 -10.69
C ALA A 118 16.06 0.04 -10.94
N THR A 119 16.71 0.91 -11.72
CA THR A 119 18.07 0.68 -12.24
C THR A 119 19.18 0.71 -11.19
N THR A 120 18.93 1.31 -10.02
CA THR A 120 19.90 1.35 -8.91
C THR A 120 19.69 0.24 -7.88
N ALA A 121 18.60 -0.54 -7.99
CA ALA A 121 18.38 -1.68 -7.11
C ALA A 121 19.37 -2.81 -7.44
N PRO A 122 19.81 -3.61 -6.44
CA PRO A 122 20.48 -4.87 -6.72
C PRO A 122 19.63 -5.74 -7.64
N LEU A 123 20.25 -6.36 -8.66
CA LEU A 123 19.53 -7.13 -9.69
C LEU A 123 18.59 -8.18 -9.08
N TRP A 124 19.03 -8.86 -8.03
CA TRP A 124 18.25 -9.90 -7.39
C TRP A 124 16.96 -9.35 -6.75
N CYS A 125 16.92 -8.09 -6.28
CA CYS A 125 15.72 -7.48 -5.71
C CYS A 125 14.64 -7.34 -6.77
N ASN A 126 15.01 -6.93 -7.98
CA ASN A 126 14.12 -6.88 -9.13
C ASN A 126 13.64 -8.28 -9.53
N VAL A 127 14.53 -9.27 -9.53
CA VAL A 127 14.16 -10.68 -9.80
C VAL A 127 13.13 -11.17 -8.77
N ALA A 128 13.34 -10.91 -7.48
CA ALA A 128 12.41 -11.31 -6.42
C ALA A 128 11.06 -10.59 -6.53
N ALA A 129 11.07 -9.29 -6.84
CA ALA A 129 9.87 -8.50 -7.09
C ALA A 129 9.04 -9.06 -8.26
N VAL A 130 9.68 -9.30 -9.40
CA VAL A 130 9.04 -9.89 -10.59
C VAL A 130 8.53 -11.29 -10.29
N ALA A 131 9.33 -12.15 -9.63
CA ALA A 131 8.92 -13.49 -9.27
C ALA A 131 7.66 -13.48 -8.39
N SER A 132 7.56 -12.56 -7.42
CA SER A 132 6.37 -12.42 -6.57
C SER A 132 5.13 -11.96 -7.34
N ILE A 133 5.29 -11.04 -8.29
CA ILE A 133 4.20 -10.60 -9.18
C ILE A 133 3.70 -11.79 -10.03
N LEU A 134 4.62 -12.53 -10.65
CA LEU A 134 4.28 -13.68 -11.49
C LEU A 134 3.67 -14.83 -10.68
N ALA A 135 4.17 -15.08 -9.47
CA ALA A 135 3.61 -16.06 -8.55
C ALA A 135 2.17 -15.70 -8.14
N ALA A 136 1.90 -14.43 -7.83
CA ALA A 136 0.55 -13.98 -7.50
C ALA A 136 -0.40 -14.07 -8.70
N TYR A 137 0.04 -13.69 -9.90
CA TYR A 137 -0.71 -13.89 -11.14
C TYR A 137 -1.07 -15.36 -11.40
N ALA A 138 -0.11 -16.27 -11.18
CA ALA A 138 -0.32 -17.70 -11.37
C ALA A 138 -1.24 -18.30 -10.30
N ALA A 139 -1.12 -17.86 -9.04
CA ALA A 139 -1.87 -18.39 -7.91
C ALA A 139 -3.31 -17.85 -7.83
N ALA A 140 -3.62 -16.69 -8.40
CA ALA A 140 -4.90 -16.02 -8.25
C ALA A 140 -6.15 -16.87 -8.56
N PRO A 141 -6.22 -17.68 -9.63
CA PRO A 141 -7.39 -18.54 -9.89
C PRO A 141 -7.63 -19.56 -8.77
N LEU A 142 -6.57 -20.11 -8.17
CA LEU A 142 -6.67 -21.04 -7.05
C LEU A 142 -7.09 -20.32 -5.77
N LEU A 143 -6.52 -19.14 -5.51
CA LEU A 143 -6.85 -18.32 -4.34
C LEU A 143 -8.30 -17.82 -4.36
N LEU A 144 -8.86 -17.53 -5.55
CA LEU A 144 -10.28 -17.17 -5.70
C LEU A 144 -11.23 -18.30 -5.26
N GLN A 145 -10.83 -19.56 -5.42
CA GLN A 145 -11.59 -20.71 -4.94
C GLN A 145 -11.48 -20.90 -3.43
N GLN A 146 -10.58 -20.17 -2.76
CA GLN A 146 -10.26 -20.28 -1.34
C GLN A 146 -10.28 -18.91 -0.65
N PRO A 147 -11.42 -18.19 -0.65
CA PRO A 147 -11.51 -16.83 -0.13
C PRO A 147 -11.10 -16.70 1.34
N THR A 148 -11.38 -17.73 2.15
CA THR A 148 -10.93 -17.81 3.54
C THR A 148 -9.41 -17.86 3.63
N ALA A 149 -8.75 -18.67 2.80
CA ALA A 149 -7.29 -18.79 2.81
C ALA A 149 -6.62 -17.49 2.32
N LEU A 150 -7.17 -16.87 1.27
CA LEU A 150 -6.71 -15.57 0.74
C LEU A 150 -6.66 -14.49 1.83
N MET A 151 -7.61 -14.49 2.78
CA MET A 151 -7.62 -13.53 3.88
C MET A 151 -6.84 -14.00 5.10
N LEU A 152 -7.15 -15.20 5.59
CA LEU A 152 -6.72 -15.65 6.92
C LEU A 152 -5.23 -15.97 6.97
N VAL A 153 -4.66 -16.58 5.92
CA VAL A 153 -3.24 -16.94 5.89
C VAL A 153 -2.33 -15.71 6.05
N PRO A 154 -2.43 -14.67 5.21
CA PRO A 154 -1.58 -13.49 5.39
C PRO A 154 -1.90 -12.72 6.68
N LEU A 155 -3.16 -12.74 7.16
CA LEU A 155 -3.53 -12.10 8.43
C LEU A 155 -2.86 -12.78 9.63
N VAL A 156 -2.92 -14.11 9.69
CA VAL A 156 -2.26 -14.91 10.72
C VAL A 156 -0.75 -14.72 10.66
N LEU A 157 -0.17 -14.75 9.45
CA LEU A 157 1.25 -14.47 9.26
C LEU A 157 1.63 -13.07 9.77
N TYR A 158 0.83 -12.05 9.47
CA TYR A 158 1.04 -10.69 9.97
C TYR A 158 1.05 -10.63 11.50
N VAL A 159 0.06 -11.27 12.14
CA VAL A 159 -0.03 -11.34 13.61
C VAL A 159 1.15 -12.08 14.22
N ILE A 160 1.58 -13.21 13.64
CA ILE A 160 2.76 -13.96 14.08
C ILE A 160 3.99 -13.05 14.02
N VAL A 161 4.25 -12.40 12.87
CA VAL A 161 5.40 -11.50 12.70
C VAL A 161 5.35 -10.34 13.69
N ALA A 162 4.17 -9.75 13.91
CA ALA A 162 3.99 -8.66 14.86
C ALA A 162 4.28 -9.08 16.31
N ILE A 163 3.73 -10.22 16.76
CA ILE A 163 3.92 -10.74 18.12
C ILE A 163 5.37 -11.19 18.31
N SER A 164 5.96 -11.93 17.36
CA SER A 164 7.36 -12.35 17.43
C SER A 164 8.31 -11.16 17.49
N SER A 165 8.07 -10.12 16.67
CA SER A 165 8.87 -8.89 16.72
C SER A 165 8.70 -8.13 18.04
N GLY A 166 7.49 -8.16 18.62
CA GLY A 166 7.21 -7.56 19.93
C GLY A 166 7.83 -8.32 21.10
N ALA A 167 7.94 -9.64 21.01
CA ALA A 167 8.47 -10.51 22.07
C ALA A 167 10.00 -10.62 22.05
N CYS A 168 10.61 -10.63 20.86
CA CYS A 168 12.05 -10.90 20.71
C CYS A 168 12.96 -9.66 20.80
N VAL A 169 12.41 -8.45 20.94
CA VAL A 169 13.21 -7.21 21.01
C VAL A 169 13.19 -6.65 22.46
N PRO A 170 14.28 -6.81 23.24
CA PRO A 170 14.33 -6.38 24.64
C PRO A 170 14.12 -4.87 24.81
N GLY A 171 13.40 -4.48 25.87
CA GLY A 171 13.23 -3.07 26.28
C GLY A 171 12.10 -2.31 25.58
N TYR A 172 11.25 -3.00 24.80
CA TYR A 172 10.17 -2.36 24.07
C TYR A 172 8.80 -2.65 24.68
N THR A 173 8.01 -1.59 24.85
CA THR A 173 6.55 -1.60 25.11
C THR A 173 5.72 -2.17 23.93
N ARG A 174 6.31 -3.03 23.08
CA ARG A 174 5.78 -3.45 21.77
C ARG A 174 4.82 -4.64 21.83
N LEU A 175 4.93 -5.54 22.80
CA LEU A 175 4.04 -6.69 22.89
C LEU A 175 2.58 -6.25 23.11
N GLY A 176 2.34 -5.25 23.96
CA GLY A 176 0.99 -4.71 24.18
C GLY A 176 0.37 -4.14 22.91
N ALA A 177 1.12 -3.34 22.13
CA ALA A 177 0.67 -2.81 20.86
C ALA A 177 0.42 -3.91 19.81
N ALA A 178 1.31 -4.91 19.72
CA ALA A 178 1.13 -6.06 18.83
C ALA A 178 -0.12 -6.88 19.20
N VAL A 179 -0.38 -7.09 20.49
CA VAL A 179 -1.60 -7.73 20.99
C VAL A 179 -2.84 -6.90 20.66
N GLN A 180 -2.80 -5.58 20.83
CA GLN A 180 -3.91 -4.69 20.45
C GLN A 180 -4.22 -4.78 18.95
N VAL A 181 -3.18 -4.77 18.09
CA VAL A 181 -3.34 -4.96 16.65
C VAL A 181 -3.92 -6.34 16.34
N ALA A 182 -3.44 -7.40 17.00
CA ALA A 182 -3.98 -8.75 16.82
C ALA A 182 -5.45 -8.84 17.23
N ILE A 183 -5.84 -8.25 18.36
CA ILE A 183 -7.24 -8.17 18.82
C ILE A 183 -8.07 -7.38 17.82
N PHE A 184 -7.61 -6.20 17.38
CA PHE A 184 -8.32 -5.39 16.40
C PHE A 184 -8.57 -6.16 15.10
N LEU A 185 -7.53 -6.79 14.55
CA LEU A 185 -7.63 -7.58 13.32
C LEU A 185 -8.52 -8.82 13.50
N GLY A 186 -8.45 -9.48 14.67
CA GLY A 186 -9.31 -10.60 15.01
C GLY A 186 -10.79 -10.20 15.10
N LEU A 187 -11.09 -9.08 15.76
CA LEU A 187 -12.44 -8.53 15.84
C LEU A 187 -12.96 -8.12 14.47
N LEU A 188 -12.12 -7.51 13.63
CA LEU A 188 -12.49 -7.13 12.27
C LEU A 188 -12.82 -8.35 11.41
N TYR A 189 -11.98 -9.39 11.45
CA TYR A 189 -12.21 -10.65 10.75
C TYR A 189 -13.48 -11.36 11.26
N ALA A 190 -13.68 -11.41 12.58
CA ALA A 190 -14.89 -11.97 13.18
C ALA A 190 -16.15 -11.19 12.76
N GLY A 191 -16.07 -9.84 12.71
CA GLY A 191 -17.14 -8.97 12.23
C GLY A 191 -17.49 -9.23 10.77
N TRP A 192 -16.50 -9.40 9.90
CA TRP A 192 -16.73 -9.77 8.50
C TRP A 192 -17.31 -11.17 8.33
N THR A 193 -16.83 -12.14 9.11
CA THR A 193 -17.38 -13.50 9.11
C THR A 193 -18.84 -13.51 9.57
N TYR A 194 -19.16 -12.70 10.59
CA TYR A 194 -20.53 -12.50 11.05
C TYR A 194 -21.39 -11.82 9.97
N LEU A 195 -20.89 -10.77 9.32
CA LEU A 195 -21.59 -10.10 8.24
C LEU A 195 -21.87 -11.04 7.06
N GLU A 196 -20.96 -11.97 6.78
CA GLU A 196 -21.11 -13.02 5.78
C GLU A 196 -22.12 -14.11 6.18
N SER A 197 -22.47 -14.25 7.46
CA SER A 197 -23.51 -15.19 7.91
C SER A 197 -24.91 -14.58 7.88
N LEU A 198 -25.02 -13.24 7.78
CA LEU A 198 -26.30 -12.56 7.66
C LEU A 198 -26.94 -12.74 6.28
N PRO A 199 -28.28 -12.66 6.17
CA PRO A 199 -28.96 -12.61 4.88
C PRO A 199 -28.38 -11.50 4.00
N PRO A 200 -28.20 -11.75 2.69
CA PRO A 200 -27.68 -10.74 1.78
C PRO A 200 -28.61 -9.53 1.72
N ALA A 201 -28.03 -8.35 1.48
CA ALA A 201 -28.83 -7.18 1.13
C ALA A 201 -29.72 -7.48 -0.09
N PRO A 202 -30.91 -6.85 -0.20
CA PRO A 202 -31.74 -6.94 -1.39
C PRO A 202 -30.95 -6.64 -2.67
N ILE A 203 -31.20 -7.39 -3.75
CA ILE A 203 -30.41 -7.30 -4.99
C ILE A 203 -30.50 -5.90 -5.61
N ASP A 204 -31.66 -5.25 -5.49
CA ASP A 204 -31.97 -3.92 -6.00
C ASP A 204 -31.15 -2.81 -5.32
N VAL A 205 -30.60 -3.05 -4.13
CA VAL A 205 -29.78 -2.04 -3.43
C VAL A 205 -28.29 -2.16 -3.75
N GLY A 206 -27.83 -3.31 -4.26
CA GLY A 206 -26.40 -3.56 -4.48
C GLY A 206 -25.72 -2.52 -5.38
N VAL A 207 -26.25 -2.30 -6.59
CA VAL A 207 -25.66 -1.36 -7.56
C VAL A 207 -25.70 0.10 -7.05
N PRO A 208 -26.83 0.62 -6.52
CA PRO A 208 -26.86 1.95 -5.92
C PRO A 208 -25.82 2.16 -4.82
N TYR A 209 -25.63 1.19 -3.92
CA TYR A 209 -24.63 1.31 -2.87
C TYR A 209 -23.19 1.32 -3.40
N THR A 210 -22.87 0.53 -4.43
CA THR A 210 -21.55 0.54 -5.06
C THR A 210 -21.27 1.87 -5.76
N ILE A 211 -22.27 2.44 -6.45
CA ILE A 211 -22.16 3.78 -7.04
C ILE A 211 -21.95 4.83 -5.95
N GLY A 212 -22.75 4.79 -4.88
CA GLY A 212 -22.61 5.70 -3.74
C GLY A 212 -21.24 5.59 -3.07
N PHE A 213 -20.74 4.36 -2.87
CA PHE A 213 -19.40 4.11 -2.37
C PHE A 213 -18.32 4.74 -3.27
N CYS A 214 -18.39 4.52 -4.59
CA CYS A 214 -17.44 5.10 -5.54
C CYS A 214 -17.46 6.64 -5.52
N ILE A 215 -18.66 7.25 -5.44
CA ILE A 215 -18.80 8.71 -5.33
C ILE A 215 -18.11 9.23 -4.06
N VAL A 216 -18.40 8.63 -2.90
CA VAL A 216 -17.78 9.04 -1.64
C VAL A 216 -16.26 8.86 -1.71
N LEU A 217 -15.78 7.75 -2.27
CA LEU A 217 -14.36 7.48 -2.40
C LEU A 217 -13.64 8.51 -3.29
N VAL A 218 -14.26 8.95 -4.39
CA VAL A 218 -13.75 10.04 -5.24
C VAL A 218 -13.70 11.36 -4.46
N LEU A 219 -14.74 11.68 -3.68
CA LEU A 219 -14.76 12.89 -2.85
C LEU A 219 -13.68 12.86 -1.77
N LEU A 220 -13.47 11.72 -1.10
CA LEU A 220 -12.39 11.53 -0.13
C LEU A 220 -11.01 11.64 -0.79
N ALA A 221 -10.85 11.09 -1.99
CA ALA A 221 -9.61 11.18 -2.76
C ALA A 221 -9.29 12.60 -3.24
N ALA A 222 -10.29 13.49 -3.32
CA ALA A 222 -10.14 14.89 -3.67
C ALA A 222 -9.77 15.79 -2.47
N LEU A 223 -9.75 15.27 -1.24
CA LEU A 223 -9.34 16.02 -0.06
C LEU A 223 -7.85 16.40 -0.13
N PRO A 224 -7.40 17.46 0.57
CA PRO A 224 -5.99 17.81 0.65
C PRO A 224 -5.11 16.71 1.26
N TYR A 225 -5.69 15.92 2.17
CA TYR A 225 -5.06 14.80 2.87
C TYR A 225 -5.89 13.52 2.63
N PRO A 226 -5.83 12.95 1.41
CA PRO A 226 -6.76 11.92 0.97
C PRO A 226 -6.43 10.54 1.52
N THR A 227 -5.23 10.35 2.08
CA THR A 227 -4.67 9.01 2.26
C THR A 227 -5.39 8.23 3.35
N LEU A 228 -5.39 8.74 4.58
CA LEU A 228 -6.04 8.05 5.69
C LEU A 228 -7.56 7.90 5.49
N PRO A 229 -8.31 8.93 5.04
CA PRO A 229 -9.74 8.78 4.78
C PRO A 229 -10.04 7.70 3.75
N THR A 230 -9.32 7.65 2.62
CA THR A 230 -9.57 6.64 1.58
C THR A 230 -9.17 5.23 2.03
N VAL A 231 -8.06 5.07 2.75
CA VAL A 231 -7.63 3.78 3.31
C VAL A 231 -8.65 3.23 4.31
N LEU A 232 -9.10 4.05 5.27
CA LEU A 232 -10.09 3.61 6.26
C LEU A 232 -11.45 3.34 5.63
N PHE A 233 -11.92 4.25 4.77
CA PHE A 233 -13.21 4.11 4.12
C PHE A 233 -13.24 2.90 3.18
N GLY A 234 -12.25 2.75 2.30
CA GLY A 234 -12.16 1.61 1.40
C GLY A 234 -11.95 0.29 2.15
N GLY A 235 -11.00 0.25 3.09
CA GLY A 235 -10.59 -0.98 3.77
C GLY A 235 -11.63 -1.51 4.77
N LEU A 236 -12.35 -0.62 5.45
CA LEU A 236 -13.34 -1.00 6.47
C LEU A 236 -14.76 -0.92 5.94
N VAL A 237 -15.19 0.25 5.44
CA VAL A 237 -16.57 0.48 5.00
C VAL A 237 -16.84 -0.22 3.68
N GLY A 238 -16.01 0.01 2.67
CA GLY A 238 -16.16 -0.59 1.34
C GLY A 238 -16.13 -2.11 1.36
N ARG A 239 -15.20 -2.70 2.13
CA ARG A 239 -15.14 -4.16 2.29
C ARG A 239 -16.36 -4.73 2.98
N SER A 240 -16.80 -4.11 4.08
CA SER A 240 -18.02 -4.53 4.78
C SER A 240 -19.24 -4.43 3.85
N LEU A 241 -19.33 -3.36 3.07
CA LEU A 241 -20.37 -3.18 2.07
C LEU A 241 -20.35 -4.29 1.00
N GLY A 242 -19.17 -4.62 0.47
CA GLY A 242 -19.00 -5.71 -0.50
C GLY A 242 -19.44 -7.08 0.04
N ILE A 243 -19.12 -7.37 1.30
CA ILE A 243 -19.54 -8.62 1.97
C ILE A 243 -21.07 -8.63 2.17
N TRP A 244 -21.63 -7.56 2.73
CA TRP A 244 -23.06 -7.46 3.01
C TRP A 244 -23.92 -7.55 1.74
N THR A 245 -23.48 -6.90 0.66
CA THR A 245 -24.17 -6.88 -0.64
C THR A 245 -23.82 -8.08 -1.53
N ARG A 246 -22.96 -9.01 -1.07
CA ARG A 246 -22.46 -10.16 -1.85
C ARG A 246 -21.91 -9.77 -3.20
N GLN A 247 -21.09 -8.71 -3.23
CA GLN A 247 -20.38 -8.26 -4.43
C GLN A 247 -18.90 -8.60 -4.33
N PRO A 248 -18.45 -9.75 -4.89
CA PRO A 248 -17.08 -10.20 -4.71
C PRO A 248 -16.06 -9.25 -5.35
N LEU A 249 -16.44 -8.58 -6.45
CA LEU A 249 -15.61 -7.54 -7.07
C LEU A 249 -15.36 -6.36 -6.12
N LEU A 250 -16.39 -5.86 -5.42
CA LEU A 250 -16.22 -4.77 -4.46
C LEU A 250 -15.41 -5.22 -3.24
N THR A 251 -15.65 -6.43 -2.74
CA THR A 251 -14.89 -7.01 -1.63
C THR A 251 -13.40 -7.12 -1.97
N LEU A 252 -13.08 -7.66 -3.16
CA LEU A 252 -11.71 -7.79 -3.64
C LEU A 252 -11.11 -6.43 -4.01
N TYR A 253 -11.87 -5.48 -4.55
CA TYR A 253 -11.38 -4.11 -4.76
C TYR A 253 -10.92 -3.48 -3.44
N CYS A 254 -11.75 -3.60 -2.39
CA CYS A 254 -11.47 -3.05 -1.08
C CYS A 254 -10.34 -3.77 -0.32
N TYR A 255 -9.97 -4.97 -0.77
CA TYR A 255 -8.85 -5.72 -0.20
C TYR A 255 -7.51 -4.97 -0.36
N GLY A 256 -7.36 -4.15 -1.40
CA GLY A 256 -6.17 -3.30 -1.57
C GLY A 256 -6.03 -2.23 -0.50
N TYR A 257 -7.13 -1.56 -0.14
CA TYR A 257 -7.14 -0.58 0.95
C TYR A 257 -6.86 -1.26 2.30
N PHE A 258 -7.33 -2.49 2.49
CA PHE A 258 -6.97 -3.28 3.66
C PHE A 258 -5.47 -3.57 3.71
N GLY A 259 -4.81 -3.87 2.58
CA GLY A 259 -3.35 -3.98 2.52
C GLY A 259 -2.64 -2.69 2.94
N SER A 260 -3.12 -1.52 2.49
CA SER A 260 -2.60 -0.21 2.91
C SER A 260 -2.83 0.05 4.40
N LEU A 261 -3.97 -0.35 4.97
CA LEU A 261 -4.24 -0.28 6.41
C LEU A 261 -3.21 -1.10 7.20
N LEU A 262 -2.87 -2.31 6.73
CA LEU A 262 -1.84 -3.12 7.38
C LEU A 262 -0.47 -2.42 7.36
N GLN A 263 -0.10 -1.70 6.29
CA GLN A 263 1.14 -0.92 6.28
C GLN A 263 1.14 0.20 7.32
N VAL A 264 0.00 0.91 7.48
CA VAL A 264 -0.14 1.94 8.53
C VAL A 264 0.06 1.33 9.93
N LEU A 265 -0.52 0.16 10.18
CA LEU A 265 -0.32 -0.57 11.43
C LEU A 265 1.14 -1.03 11.61
N ALA A 266 1.81 -1.45 10.54
CA ALA A 266 3.20 -1.90 10.57
C ALA A 266 4.13 -0.78 11.03
N HIS A 267 3.97 0.41 10.45
CA HIS A 267 4.69 1.62 10.87
C HIS A 267 4.42 1.98 12.34
N GLY A 268 3.14 1.93 12.77
CA GLY A 268 2.75 2.18 14.16
C GLY A 268 3.42 1.21 15.14
N LEU A 269 3.48 -0.08 14.81
CA LEU A 269 4.17 -1.11 15.61
C LEU A 269 5.69 -0.91 15.65
N ALA A 270 6.28 -0.47 14.53
CA ALA A 270 7.69 -0.17 14.43
C ALA A 270 8.08 1.13 15.17
N LYS A 271 7.11 2.04 15.40
CA LYS A 271 7.31 3.45 15.78
C LYS A 271 8.11 4.22 14.72
N GLU A 272 7.90 3.86 13.47
CA GLU A 272 8.45 4.58 12.32
C GLU A 272 7.31 5.43 11.73
N GLN A 273 7.63 6.62 11.23
CA GLN A 273 6.62 7.47 10.58
C GLN A 273 6.05 6.71 9.39
N ALA A 274 4.72 6.65 9.28
CA ALA A 274 4.12 6.03 8.10
C ALA A 274 4.44 6.87 6.88
N THR A 275 4.96 6.21 5.83
CA THR A 275 5.37 6.88 4.58
C THR A 275 4.24 7.78 4.06
N LEU A 276 3.00 7.30 4.13
CA LEU A 276 1.79 8.03 3.75
C LEU A 276 1.60 9.37 4.49
N PHE A 277 1.93 9.44 5.78
CA PHE A 277 1.86 10.70 6.54
C PHE A 277 3.05 11.62 6.25
N ALA A 278 4.25 11.05 6.05
CA ALA A 278 5.40 11.84 5.63
C ALA A 278 5.19 12.53 4.27
N LEU A 279 4.40 11.90 3.38
CA LEU A 279 4.04 12.45 2.07
C LEU A 279 2.96 13.53 2.16
N GLU A 280 2.05 13.47 3.12
CA GLU A 280 1.01 14.49 3.32
C GLU A 280 1.59 15.83 3.81
N ASP A 281 2.75 15.81 4.46
CA ASP A 281 3.49 17.02 4.84
C ASP A 281 4.19 17.69 3.64
N GLU A 282 4.33 16.97 2.52
CA GLU A 282 4.83 17.53 1.27
C GLU A 282 3.72 18.25 0.50
N GLY A 283 4.05 19.32 -0.22
CA GLY A 283 3.06 20.02 -1.05
C GLY A 283 2.36 19.06 -2.04
N SER A 284 1.06 19.28 -2.30
CA SER A 284 0.18 18.37 -3.08
C SER A 284 0.80 17.70 -4.31
N LEU A 285 1.63 18.40 -5.09
CA LEU A 285 2.32 17.82 -6.25
C LEU A 285 3.29 16.74 -5.85
N LYS A 286 4.20 17.06 -4.93
CA LYS A 286 5.22 16.12 -4.47
C LYS A 286 4.58 14.89 -3.83
N MET A 287 3.54 15.08 -3.01
CA MET A 287 2.78 13.98 -2.44
C MET A 287 2.32 12.98 -3.51
N VAL A 288 1.65 13.46 -4.56
CA VAL A 288 1.14 12.60 -5.65
C VAL A 288 2.28 11.91 -6.40
N ARG A 289 3.34 12.66 -6.76
CA ARG A 289 4.48 12.10 -7.51
C ARG A 289 5.17 11.00 -6.72
N TYR A 290 5.47 11.28 -5.45
CA TYR A 290 6.14 10.35 -4.56
C TYR A 290 5.28 9.13 -4.27
N GLU A 291 3.98 9.30 -4.05
CA GLU A 291 3.10 8.16 -3.80
C GLU A 291 2.98 7.28 -5.05
N TYR A 292 2.85 7.83 -6.26
CA TYR A 292 2.91 7.01 -7.50
C TYR A 292 4.20 6.19 -7.59
N THR A 293 5.33 6.78 -7.23
CA THR A 293 6.63 6.13 -7.28
C THR A 293 6.79 5.09 -6.20
N HIS A 294 6.37 5.42 -4.99
CA HIS A 294 6.36 4.52 -3.85
C HIS A 294 5.53 3.27 -4.15
N VAL A 295 4.26 3.43 -4.57
CA VAL A 295 3.38 2.29 -4.84
C VAL A 295 3.87 1.46 -6.03
N THR A 296 4.43 2.10 -7.06
CA THR A 296 4.89 1.39 -8.27
C THR A 296 6.16 0.61 -8.02
N TYR A 297 7.10 1.15 -7.24
CA TYR A 297 8.35 0.48 -6.92
C TYR A 297 8.30 -0.33 -5.62
N PHE A 298 7.18 -0.34 -4.90
CA PHE A 298 7.02 -0.98 -3.59
C PHE A 298 7.57 -2.41 -3.52
N PRO A 299 7.31 -3.32 -4.49
CA PRO A 299 7.88 -4.66 -4.43
C PRO A 299 9.42 -4.64 -4.39
N THR A 300 10.08 -3.89 -5.26
CA THR A 300 11.54 -3.77 -5.27
C THR A 300 12.05 -3.07 -4.01
N LEU A 301 11.37 -2.01 -3.55
CA LEU A 301 11.74 -1.28 -2.33
C LEU A 301 11.74 -2.19 -1.09
N VAL A 302 10.74 -3.06 -0.95
CA VAL A 302 10.68 -4.03 0.16
C VAL A 302 11.87 -5.00 0.09
N TYR A 303 12.16 -5.58 -1.09
CA TYR A 303 13.29 -6.49 -1.23
C TYR A 303 14.65 -5.82 -1.01
N GLU A 304 14.85 -4.60 -1.52
CA GLU A 304 16.07 -3.83 -1.27
C GLU A 304 16.19 -3.41 0.19
N GLY A 305 15.09 -3.02 0.84
CA GLY A 305 15.09 -2.74 2.28
C GLY A 305 15.53 -3.96 3.10
N ILE A 306 14.99 -5.14 2.77
CA ILE A 306 15.38 -6.41 3.40
C ILE A 306 16.86 -6.73 3.11
N TYR A 307 17.33 -6.54 1.87
CA TYR A 307 18.75 -6.68 1.51
C TYR A 307 19.61 -5.86 2.45
N VAL A 308 19.40 -4.54 2.45
CA VAL A 308 20.22 -3.61 3.20
C VAL A 308 20.18 -3.96 4.69
N ALA A 309 19.01 -4.29 5.24
CA ALA A 309 18.87 -4.66 6.64
C ALA A 309 19.55 -6.00 7.02
N ALA A 310 19.71 -6.93 6.07
CA ALA A 310 20.43 -8.18 6.27
C ALA A 310 21.96 -7.98 6.29
N TYR A 311 22.48 -7.03 5.50
CA TYR A 311 23.91 -6.71 5.43
C TYR A 311 24.34 -5.59 6.38
N ARG A 312 23.42 -4.91 7.07
CA ARG A 312 23.78 -3.99 8.16
C ARG A 312 24.51 -4.77 9.26
N PRO A 313 25.71 -4.32 9.68
CA PRO A 313 26.36 -4.88 10.86
C PRO A 313 25.35 -4.88 12.01
N HIS A 314 25.27 -5.98 12.75
CA HIS A 314 24.69 -5.87 14.09
C HIS A 314 25.55 -4.84 14.80
N ASP A 315 24.99 -3.67 15.13
CA ASP A 315 25.59 -2.78 16.10
C ASP A 315 25.75 -3.61 17.37
N THR A 316 26.94 -4.20 17.52
CA THR A 316 27.44 -4.70 18.77
C THR A 316 27.51 -3.45 19.61
N LYS A 317 26.46 -3.22 20.41
CA LYS A 317 26.45 -2.16 21.40
C LYS A 317 27.83 -2.18 22.06
N LYS A 318 28.61 -1.13 21.80
CA LYS A 318 29.69 -0.73 22.67
C LYS A 318 29.09 -0.79 24.06
N LYS A 319 29.62 -1.69 24.90
CA LYS A 319 29.59 -1.50 26.33
C LYS A 319 30.41 -0.24 26.57
N GLU A 320 29.76 0.92 26.47
CA GLU A 320 30.30 2.11 27.10
C GLU A 320 30.18 1.86 28.60
N ALA A 321 31.36 1.82 29.22
CA ALA A 321 31.62 1.56 30.62
C ALA A 321 31.04 2.66 31.52
#